data_AF-A0A143HD26-F1
#
_entry.id   AF-A0A143HD26-F1
#
_cell.length_a   1.000
_cell.length_b   1.000
_cell.length_c   1.000
_cell.angle_alpha   90.00
_cell.angle_beta   90.00
_cell.angle_gamma   90.00
#
_symmetry.space_group_name_H-M   'P 1'
#
loop_
_entity.id
_entity.type
_entity.pdbx_description
1 polymer ?
#
loop_
_entity_poly.entity_id
_entity_poly.type
_entity_poly.pdbx_seq_one_letter_code
_entity_poly.pdbx_strand_id
1 'polypeptide(L)' 'MSYKYKEVEYDNLNLVKKLVSDYEICPECGSVGSSGRDGTMKYNNKQGKFERTCKCGWEAKVEIEKL' A
#
# COMPACT_ATOMS: atom_id res chain seq x y z
N MET A 1 14.20 -8.73 7.31
CA MET A 1 12.99 -9.42 6.81
C MET A 1 12.74 -8.86 5.43
N SER A 2 12.81 -9.73 4.43
CA SER A 2 12.70 -9.37 3.03
C SER A 2 11.33 -9.78 2.50
N TYR A 3 10.86 -9.08 1.48
CA TYR A 3 9.55 -9.27 0.89
C TYR A 3 9.67 -9.19 -0.63
N LYS A 4 8.90 -9.99 -1.35
CA LYS A 4 8.86 -9.99 -2.82
C LYS A 4 7.62 -9.25 -3.31
N TYR A 5 7.81 -8.14 -4.01
CA TYR A 5 6.73 -7.35 -4.60
C TYR A 5 7.06 -7.03 -6.06
N LYS A 6 6.13 -7.32 -6.99
CA LYS A 6 6.35 -7.16 -8.45
C LYS A 6 7.68 -7.78 -8.92
N GLU A 7 7.98 -8.99 -8.44
CA GLU A 7 9.20 -9.75 -8.76
C GLU A 7 10.52 -9.12 -8.26
N VAL A 8 10.46 -8.01 -7.52
CA VAL A 8 11.62 -7.36 -6.90
C VAL A 8 11.62 -7.62 -5.40
N GLU A 9 12.81 -7.88 -4.86
CA GLU A 9 13.02 -8.03 -3.42
C GLU A 9 13.15 -6.66 -2.76
N TYR A 10 12.40 -6.47 -1.68
CA TYR A 10 12.39 -5.25 -0.88
C TYR A 10 12.56 -5.56 0.60
N ASP A 11 13.34 -4.73 1.29
CA ASP A 11 13.28 -4.65 2.75
C ASP A 11 11.92 -4.09 3.20
N ASN A 12 11.53 -4.38 4.44
CA ASN A 12 10.29 -3.86 5.03
C ASN A 12 10.09 -2.34 4.80
N LEU A 13 11.13 -1.54 5.05
CA LEU A 13 11.05 -0.08 4.96
C LEU A 13 10.96 0.43 3.53
N ASN A 14 11.68 -0.21 2.60
CA ASN A 14 11.66 0.13 1.17
C ASN A 14 10.34 -0.31 0.52
N LEU A 15 9.82 -1.47 0.90
CA LEU A 15 8.53 -1.97 0.44
C LEU A 15 7.40 -1.01 0.82
N VAL A 16 7.35 -0.59 2.09
CA VAL A 16 6.32 0.36 2.56
C VAL A 16 6.37 1.65 1.76
N LYS A 17 7.56 2.25 1.58
CA LYS A 17 7.73 3.46 0.75
C LYS A 17 7.28 3.25 -0.69
N LYS A 18 7.49 2.05 -1.25
CA LYS A 18 7.04 1.73 -2.60
C LYS A 18 5.52 1.62 -2.68
N LEU A 19 4.88 0.93 -1.74
CA LEU A 19 3.42 0.76 -1.65
C LEU A 19 2.69 2.09 -1.39
N VAL A 20 3.05 2.78 -0.31
CA VAL A 20 3.49 4.18 -0.39
C VAL A 20 3.12 4.95 -1.67
N SER A 21 4.16 5.13 -2.47
CA SER A 21 4.17 5.85 -3.72
C SER A 21 3.25 5.28 -4.81
N ASP A 22 3.11 3.95 -4.92
CA ASP A 22 2.26 3.32 -5.94
C ASP A 22 0.76 3.55 -5.65
N TYR A 23 0.36 3.67 -4.38
CA TYR A 23 -1.05 3.78 -3.96
C TYR A 23 -1.36 5.06 -3.17
N GLU A 24 -0.46 6.03 -3.18
CA GLU A 24 -0.65 7.35 -2.54
C GLU A 24 -1.81 8.10 -3.20
N ILE A 25 -1.87 8.09 -4.53
CA ILE A 25 -2.88 8.78 -5.32
C ILE A 25 -3.97 7.80 -5.72
N CYS A 26 -5.22 8.11 -5.37
CA CYS A 26 -6.36 7.33 -5.84
C CYS A 26 -6.51 7.49 -7.36
N PRO A 27 -6.50 6.40 -8.16
CA PRO A 27 -6.64 6.49 -9.60
C PRO A 27 -8.04 6.94 -10.06
N GLU A 28 -9.05 6.79 -9.21
CA GLU A 28 -10.43 7.17 -9.57
C GLU A 28 -10.73 8.65 -9.34
N CYS A 29 -10.35 9.20 -8.19
CA CYS A 29 -10.68 10.57 -7.82
C CYS A 29 -9.47 11.50 -7.67
N GLY A 30 -8.24 10.99 -7.87
CA GLY A 30 -7.00 11.76 -7.72
C GLY A 30 -6.67 12.14 -6.27
N SER A 31 -7.42 11.64 -5.29
CA SER A 31 -7.21 12.02 -3.89
C SER A 31 -5.95 11.39 -3.30
N VAL A 32 -5.18 12.20 -2.56
CA VAL A 32 -3.92 11.81 -1.93
C VAL A 32 -4.24 11.24 -0.54
N GLY A 33 -3.97 9.95 -0.39
CA GLY A 33 -4.42 9.13 0.72
C GLY A 33 -3.76 9.31 2.07
N SER A 34 -2.96 10.35 2.23
CA SER A 34 -2.10 10.56 3.39
C SER A 34 -2.84 11.18 4.58
N SER A 35 -4.07 11.64 4.39
CA SER A 35 -4.87 12.31 5.43
C SER A 35 -6.19 11.57 5.65
N GLY A 36 -6.46 11.15 6.90
CA GLY A 36 -7.60 10.28 7.28
C GLY A 36 -9.02 10.75 6.95
N ARG A 37 -9.19 11.88 6.24
CA ARG A 37 -10.48 12.30 5.65
C ARG A 37 -10.71 11.75 4.24
N ASP A 38 -9.65 11.37 3.54
CA ASP A 38 -9.68 10.97 2.13
C ASP A 38 -9.59 9.45 1.93
N GLY A 39 -9.43 8.71 3.02
CA GLY A 39 -9.37 7.25 3.04
C GLY A 39 -8.47 6.71 4.14
N THR A 40 -8.25 5.39 4.15
CA THR A 40 -7.32 4.75 5.09
C THR A 40 -6.21 4.02 4.37
N MET A 41 -5.00 3.98 4.95
CA MET A 41 -3.87 3.23 4.44
C MET A 41 -3.32 2.40 5.59
N LYS A 42 -3.36 1.08 5.45
CA LYS A 42 -2.95 0.12 6.46
C LYS A 42 -1.91 -0.81 5.85
N TYR A 43 -0.80 -0.97 6.57
CA TYR A 43 0.21 -1.95 6.22
C TYR A 43 0.43 -2.90 7.40
N ASN A 44 0.20 -4.18 7.15
CA ASN A 44 0.43 -5.26 8.09
C ASN A 44 1.74 -5.97 7.74
N ASN A 45 2.81 -5.53 8.40
CA ASN A 45 4.16 -6.09 8.24
C ASN A 45 4.27 -7.57 8.63
N LYS A 46 3.44 -8.07 9.57
CA LYS A 46 3.46 -9.47 10.01
C LYS A 46 2.93 -10.41 8.95
N GLN A 47 1.86 -10.01 8.27
CA GLN A 47 1.20 -10.81 7.23
C GLN A 47 1.62 -10.41 5.80
N GLY A 48 2.44 -9.37 5.64
CA GLY A 48 2.80 -8.85 4.32
C GLY A 48 1.59 -8.33 3.55
N LYS A 49 0.60 -7.74 4.23
CA LYS A 49 -0.63 -7.25 3.57
C LYS A 49 -0.69 -5.75 3.60
N PHE A 50 -1.05 -5.15 2.47
CA PHE A 50 -1.26 -3.73 2.31
C PHE A 50 -2.69 -3.46 1.85
N GLU A 51 -3.35 -2.54 2.54
CA GLU A 51 -4.74 -2.18 2.28
C GLU A 51 -4.87 -0.66 2.21
N ARG A 52 -5.44 -0.17 1.12
CA ARG A 52 -5.71 1.25 0.91
C ARG A 52 -7.17 1.40 0.52
N THR A 53 -7.89 2.30 1.17
CA THR A 53 -9.27 2.64 0.83
C THR A 53 -9.35 4.13 0.57
N CYS A 54 -10.22 4.56 -0.34
CA CYS A 54 -10.47 5.97 -0.62
C CYS A 54 -11.95 6.31 -0.42
N LYS A 55 -12.24 7.58 -0.08
CA LYS A 55 -13.60 8.09 0.11
C LYS A 55 -14.51 7.94 -1.11
N CYS A 56 -13.95 7.81 -2.31
CA CYS A 56 -14.72 7.64 -3.55
C CYS A 56 -15.24 6.21 -3.76
N GLY A 57 -14.85 5.26 -2.91
CA GLY A 57 -15.20 3.84 -3.03
C GLY A 57 -14.06 2.95 -3.54
N TRP A 58 -12.96 3.53 -4.02
CA TRP A 58 -11.81 2.76 -4.47
C TRP A 58 -11.08 2.07 -3.30
N GLU A 59 -10.74 0.79 -3.49
CA GLU A 59 -9.95 0.00 -2.56
C GLU A 59 -8.85 -0.79 -3.29
N ALA A 60 -7.64 -0.80 -2.72
CA ALA A 60 -6.51 -1.59 -3.17
C ALA A 60 -6.05 -2.50 -2.05
N LYS A 61 -6.07 -3.81 -2.30
CA LYS A 61 -5.55 -4.85 -1.43
C LYS A 61 -4.39 -5.52 -2.13
N VAL A 62 -3.22 -5.48 -1.52
CA VAL A 62 -1.99 -6.05 -2.06
C VAL A 62 -1.44 -7.03 -1.05
N GLU A 63 -1.32 -8.28 -1.46
CA GLU A 63 -0.64 -9.31 -0.70
C GLU A 63 0.80 -9.40 -1.20
N ILE A 64 1.74 -9.28 -0.27
CA ILE A 64 3.17 -9.34 -0.52
C ILE A 64 3.71 -10.61 0.12
N GLU A 65 4.37 -11.43 -0.68
CA GLU A 65 5.02 -12.64 -0.21
C GLU A 65 6.24 -12.29 0.63
N LYS A 66 6.32 -12.90 1.82
CA LYS A 66 7.49 -12.78 2.67
C LYS A 66 8.51 -13.84 2.26
N LEU A 67 9.76 -13.41 2.09
CA LEU A 67 10.90 -14.28 1.84
C LEU A 67 11.59 -14.66 3.16
#